data_AF-C9N0R3-F1
#
_entry.id   AF-C9N0R3-F1
#
_cell.length_a   1.000
_cell.length_b   1.000
_cell.length_c   1.000
_cell.angle_alpha   90.00
_cell.angle_beta   90.00
_cell.angle_gamma   90.00
#
_symmetry.space_group_name_H-M   'P 1'
#
loop_
_entity.id
_entity.type
_entity.pdbx_description
1 polymer ?
#
loop_
_entity_poly.entity_id
_entity_poly.type
_entity_poly.pdbx_seq_one_letter_code
_entity_poly.pdbx_strand_id
1 'polypeptide(L)'
;MAFENDETVIGEKLNKLLAILKRDERNYIVSEDIITIYESKIGKDYEKYLDLFTKHTPYEYEKLFANMVYYRGIGKKDKSDSYYKEIEKKYNNTPIMEIVKIFNIANEDNRQIQIKKVLNLLKSEDVKRQVGMADEEVHSMNLTYTLSEVRKYYNESKIEKAVSEYINNIVNANASNEVREYNRLKETLLLLNVLMINEEIANKKLREQNKQKLESTYISKEIKKATAKDADYLDKYLNEM
;
A
#
# COMPACT_ATOMS: atom_id res chain seq x y z
N MET A 1 5.79 4.28 7.98
CA MET A 1 5.11 5.50 7.47
C MET A 1 6.15 6.29 6.73
N ALA A 2 6.17 6.23 5.40
CA ALA A 2 7.18 6.92 4.61
C ALA A 2 6.71 7.12 3.17
N PHE A 3 5.50 7.64 2.95
CA PHE A 3 5.07 8.11 1.62
C PHE A 3 4.11 9.29 1.80
N GLU A 4 4.53 10.44 1.25
CA GLU A 4 3.88 11.77 1.27
C GLU A 4 3.78 12.41 2.67
N ASN A 5 4.84 13.14 3.06
CA ASN A 5 4.79 14.13 4.14
C ASN A 5 4.78 15.59 3.60
N ASP A 6 4.81 15.79 2.29
CA ASP A 6 4.68 17.13 1.70
C ASP A 6 3.22 17.60 1.82
N GLU A 7 3.00 18.59 2.68
CA GLU A 7 1.67 19.15 2.93
C GLU A 7 1.02 19.73 1.67
N THR A 8 1.82 20.15 0.69
CA THR A 8 1.36 20.71 -0.58
C THR A 8 0.77 19.62 -1.48
N VAL A 9 1.51 18.52 -1.66
CA VAL A 9 1.08 17.37 -2.48
C VAL A 9 -0.16 16.71 -1.86
N ILE A 10 -0.16 16.53 -0.54
CA ILE A 10 -1.31 16.02 0.21
C ILE A 10 -2.51 16.96 0.04
N GLY A 11 -2.30 18.29 0.10
CA GLY A 11 -3.33 19.30 -0.08
C GLY A 11 -3.97 19.26 -1.47
N GLU A 12 -3.18 19.12 -2.53
CA GLU A 12 -3.70 19.00 -3.89
C GLU A 12 -4.50 17.73 -4.10
N LYS A 13 -4.00 16.59 -3.60
CA LYS A 13 -4.70 15.31 -3.66
C LYS A 13 -6.03 15.37 -2.90
N LEU A 14 -6.02 15.92 -1.69
CA LEU A 14 -7.22 16.15 -0.90
C LEU A 14 -8.23 17.03 -1.65
N ASN A 15 -7.80 18.14 -2.26
CA ASN A 15 -8.68 19.03 -3.01
C ASN A 15 -9.36 18.32 -4.20
N LYS A 16 -8.63 17.44 -4.91
CA LYS A 16 -9.18 16.62 -6.00
C LYS A 16 -10.25 15.66 -5.48
N LEU A 17 -9.96 14.95 -4.38
CA LEU A 17 -10.91 14.04 -3.73
C LEU A 17 -12.17 14.78 -3.24
N LEU A 18 -12.00 15.93 -2.59
CA LEU A 18 -13.12 16.77 -2.12
C LEU A 18 -14.00 17.26 -3.27
N ALA A 19 -13.39 17.61 -4.42
CA ALA A 19 -14.15 18.02 -5.60
C ALA A 19 -14.98 16.86 -6.18
N ILE A 20 -14.49 15.62 -6.11
CA ILE A 20 -15.25 14.42 -6.50
C ILE A 20 -16.38 14.16 -5.49
N LEU A 21 -16.09 14.19 -4.19
CA LEU A 21 -17.07 13.94 -3.14
C LEU A 21 -18.21 14.97 -3.16
N LYS A 22 -17.91 16.23 -3.49
CA LYS A 22 -18.93 17.29 -3.66
C LYS A 22 -19.91 16.99 -4.80
N ARG A 23 -19.51 16.19 -5.79
CA ARG A 23 -20.39 15.77 -6.91
C ARG A 23 -21.23 14.55 -6.53
N ASP A 24 -20.70 13.64 -5.71
CA ASP A 24 -21.44 12.51 -5.17
C ASP A 24 -20.92 12.11 -3.77
N GLU A 25 -21.63 12.53 -2.72
CA GLU A 25 -21.28 12.24 -1.33
C GLU A 25 -21.40 10.74 -0.98
N ARG A 26 -22.07 9.95 -1.83
CA ARG A 26 -22.22 8.50 -1.65
C ARG A 26 -20.99 7.74 -2.11
N ASN A 27 -20.01 8.42 -2.70
CA ASN A 27 -18.76 7.81 -3.12
C ASN A 27 -17.90 7.47 -1.89
N TYR A 28 -18.14 6.27 -1.34
CA TYR A 28 -17.47 5.80 -0.14
C TYR A 28 -15.98 5.55 -0.38
N ILE A 29 -15.56 5.19 -1.62
CA ILE A 29 -14.14 5.02 -1.99
C ILE A 29 -13.39 6.34 -1.79
N VAL A 30 -13.98 7.46 -2.24
CA VAL A 30 -13.38 8.78 -2.03
C VAL A 30 -13.38 9.17 -0.55
N SER A 31 -14.42 8.79 0.20
CA SER A 31 -14.44 9.01 1.65
C SER A 31 -13.37 8.20 2.37
N GLU A 32 -13.12 6.96 1.92
CA GLU A 32 -12.06 6.07 2.38
C GLU A 32 -10.67 6.66 2.11
N ASP A 33 -10.39 7.07 0.87
CA ASP A 33 -9.12 7.72 0.51
C ASP A 33 -8.85 8.95 1.38
N ILE A 34 -9.88 9.75 1.65
CA ILE A 34 -9.78 10.95 2.50
C ILE A 34 -9.48 10.56 3.96
N ILE A 35 -10.17 9.57 4.53
CA ILE A 35 -9.86 9.14 5.91
C ILE A 35 -8.43 8.60 6.00
N THR A 36 -7.95 7.81 5.03
CA THR A 36 -6.58 7.29 4.98
C THR A 36 -5.54 8.42 4.94
N ILE A 37 -5.78 9.49 4.18
CA ILE A 37 -4.92 10.69 4.20
C ILE A 37 -4.86 11.29 5.61
N TYR A 38 -6.02 11.43 6.27
CA TYR A 38 -6.11 11.99 7.61
C TYR A 38 -5.66 11.04 8.73
N GLU A 39 -5.46 9.73 8.50
CA GLU A 39 -5.01 8.78 9.53
C GLU A 39 -3.66 9.17 10.16
N SER A 40 -2.79 9.85 9.40
CA SER A 40 -1.51 10.38 9.89
C SER A 40 -1.63 11.69 10.70
N LYS A 41 -2.77 12.40 10.55
CA LYS A 41 -3.08 13.70 11.17
C LYS A 41 -4.53 13.72 11.68
N ILE A 42 -4.90 12.73 12.51
CA ILE A 42 -6.28 12.56 13.00
C ILE A 42 -6.73 13.86 13.70
N GLY A 43 -7.84 14.43 13.23
CA GLY A 43 -8.35 15.75 13.63
C GLY A 43 -9.83 15.96 13.33
N LYS A 44 -10.30 17.21 13.45
CA LYS A 44 -11.73 17.60 13.42
C LYS A 44 -12.50 17.15 12.17
N ASP A 45 -11.82 17.05 11.02
CA ASP A 45 -12.47 16.67 9.76
C ASP A 45 -12.50 15.15 9.52
N TYR A 46 -11.70 14.37 10.26
CA TYR A 46 -11.70 12.90 10.11
C TYR A 46 -13.08 12.32 10.42
N GLU A 47 -13.72 12.75 11.51
CA GLU A 47 -15.03 12.25 11.95
C GLU A 47 -16.12 12.48 10.87
N LYS A 48 -16.08 13.63 10.19
CA LYS A 48 -16.99 13.94 9.08
C LYS A 48 -16.87 12.91 7.95
N TYR A 49 -15.65 12.58 7.53
CA TYR A 49 -15.43 11.63 6.43
C TYR A 49 -15.64 10.18 6.87
N LEU A 50 -15.37 9.85 8.14
CA LEU A 50 -15.75 8.58 8.74
C LEU A 50 -17.28 8.38 8.73
N ASP A 51 -18.05 9.41 9.06
CA ASP A 51 -19.51 9.36 9.01
C ASP A 51 -20.03 9.12 7.59
N LEU A 52 -19.46 9.82 6.60
CA LEU A 52 -19.79 9.60 5.18
C LEU A 52 -19.43 8.19 4.72
N PHE A 53 -18.22 7.72 5.04
CA PHE A 53 -17.76 6.38 4.73
C PHE A 53 -18.68 5.32 5.33
N THR A 54 -18.92 5.37 6.65
CA THR A 54 -19.74 4.38 7.36
C THR A 54 -21.20 4.36 6.90
N LYS A 55 -21.74 5.51 6.49
CA LYS A 55 -23.08 5.64 5.91
C LYS A 55 -23.20 4.95 4.55
N HIS A 56 -22.14 4.98 3.73
CA HIS A 56 -22.21 4.61 2.32
C HIS A 56 -21.47 3.33 1.92
N THR A 57 -20.45 2.88 2.67
CA THR A 57 -19.79 1.60 2.37
C THR A 57 -20.78 0.44 2.49
N PRO A 58 -20.81 -0.50 1.52
CA PRO A 58 -21.62 -1.70 1.60
C PRO A 58 -21.02 -2.75 2.55
N TYR A 59 -19.75 -2.61 2.94
CA TYR A 59 -19.03 -3.60 3.74
C TYR A 59 -19.18 -3.30 5.23
N GLU A 60 -19.99 -4.10 5.92
CA GLU A 60 -20.21 -3.93 7.37
C GLU A 60 -18.91 -4.02 8.18
N TYR A 61 -18.00 -4.91 7.81
CA TYR A 61 -16.73 -5.06 8.51
C TYR A 61 -15.86 -3.80 8.43
N GLU A 62 -15.86 -3.10 7.29
CA GLU A 62 -15.10 -1.85 7.11
C GLU A 62 -15.65 -0.74 8.01
N LYS A 63 -16.98 -0.70 8.22
CA LYS A 63 -17.58 0.25 9.17
C LYS A 63 -17.05 0.04 10.57
N LEU A 64 -17.03 -1.22 11.02
CA LEU A 64 -16.53 -1.60 12.33
C LEU A 64 -15.03 -1.32 12.43
N PHE A 65 -14.28 -1.65 11.39
CA PHE A 65 -12.84 -1.49 11.32
C PHE A 65 -12.41 -0.02 11.33
N ALA A 66 -13.01 0.83 10.49
CA ALA A 66 -12.72 2.27 10.45
C ALA A 66 -13.03 2.94 11.81
N ASN A 67 -14.14 2.56 12.47
CA ASN A 67 -14.43 3.02 13.82
C ASN A 67 -13.40 2.53 14.85
N MET A 68 -12.97 1.27 14.76
CA MET A 68 -11.89 0.74 15.60
C MET A 68 -10.61 1.57 15.46
N VAL A 69 -10.18 1.85 14.23
CA VAL A 69 -8.98 2.66 13.93
C VAL A 69 -9.14 4.09 14.46
N TYR A 70 -10.27 4.74 14.20
CA TYR A 70 -10.57 6.09 14.69
C TYR A 70 -10.47 6.20 16.22
N TYR A 71 -11.21 5.35 16.94
CA TYR A 71 -11.25 5.40 18.40
C TYR A 71 -9.89 5.10 19.03
N ARG A 72 -9.10 4.22 18.39
CA ARG A 72 -7.70 3.98 18.77
C ARG A 72 -6.85 5.23 18.58
N GLY A 73 -6.98 5.89 17.43
CA GLY A 73 -6.24 7.10 17.08
C GLY A 73 -6.47 8.26 18.05
N ILE A 74 -7.72 8.44 18.53
CA ILE A 74 -8.06 9.47 19.53
C ILE A 74 -7.89 9.00 20.99
N GLY A 75 -7.24 7.86 21.23
CA GLY A 75 -6.92 7.35 22.57
C GLY A 75 -8.08 6.72 23.35
N LYS A 76 -9.26 6.52 22.75
CA LYS A 76 -10.42 5.87 23.38
C LYS A 76 -10.34 4.34 23.22
N LYS A 77 -9.38 3.73 23.92
CA LYS A 77 -9.04 2.30 23.83
C LYS A 77 -10.25 1.38 24.07
N ASP A 78 -11.03 1.61 25.12
CA ASP A 78 -12.20 0.76 25.43
C ASP A 78 -13.22 0.70 24.29
N LYS A 79 -13.41 1.82 23.57
CA LYS A 79 -14.29 1.86 22.40
C LYS A 79 -13.67 1.08 21.23
N SER A 80 -12.40 1.31 20.93
CA SER A 80 -11.66 0.52 19.92
C SER A 80 -11.77 -0.97 20.20
N ASP A 81 -11.54 -1.40 21.44
CA ASP A 81 -11.59 -2.80 21.84
C ASP A 81 -13.00 -3.40 21.72
N SER A 82 -14.04 -2.59 21.96
CA SER A 82 -15.43 -2.99 21.71
C SER A 82 -15.68 -3.30 20.24
N TYR A 83 -15.23 -2.46 19.31
CA TYR A 83 -15.34 -2.72 17.87
C TYR A 83 -14.53 -3.95 17.45
N TYR A 84 -13.31 -4.10 17.97
CA TYR A 84 -12.50 -5.30 17.71
C TYR A 84 -13.21 -6.59 18.13
N LYS A 85 -13.80 -6.62 19.34
CA LYS A 85 -14.59 -7.78 19.81
C LYS A 85 -15.81 -8.06 18.94
N GLU A 86 -16.46 -7.01 18.43
CA GLU A 86 -17.59 -7.18 17.52
C GLU A 86 -17.15 -7.79 16.18
N ILE A 87 -16.04 -7.31 15.62
CA ILE A 87 -15.42 -7.89 14.42
C ILE A 87 -15.06 -9.35 14.66
N GLU A 88 -14.38 -9.65 15.78
CA GLU A 88 -14.00 -11.02 16.14
C GLU A 88 -15.23 -11.92 16.23
N LYS A 89 -16.30 -11.47 16.90
CA LYS A 89 -17.55 -12.25 17.02
C LYS A 89 -18.20 -12.55 15.67
N LYS A 90 -18.22 -11.59 14.74
CA LYS A 90 -18.91 -11.70 13.44
C LYS A 90 -18.09 -12.40 12.37
N TYR A 91 -16.78 -12.18 12.37
CA TYR A 91 -15.88 -12.55 11.27
C TYR A 91 -14.80 -13.54 11.71
N ASN A 92 -14.94 -14.19 12.87
CA ASN A 92 -13.99 -15.22 13.29
C ASN A 92 -13.78 -16.27 12.19
N ASN A 93 -12.54 -16.72 12.02
CA ASN A 93 -12.16 -17.72 11.00
C ASN A 93 -12.48 -17.32 9.54
N THR A 94 -12.54 -16.03 9.22
CA THR A 94 -12.70 -15.52 7.84
C THR A 94 -11.46 -14.77 7.35
N PRO A 95 -11.29 -14.57 6.03
CA PRO A 95 -10.22 -13.72 5.48
C PRO A 95 -10.23 -12.29 6.05
N ILE A 96 -11.41 -11.74 6.36
CA ILE A 96 -11.57 -10.43 7.00
C ILE A 96 -10.79 -10.36 8.32
N MET A 97 -10.90 -11.40 9.16
CA MET A 97 -10.19 -11.42 10.44
C MET A 97 -8.67 -11.50 10.25
N GLU A 98 -8.20 -12.15 9.19
CA GLU A 98 -6.77 -12.20 8.86
C GLU A 98 -6.22 -10.82 8.47
N ILE A 99 -7.01 -9.98 7.80
CA ILE A 99 -6.67 -8.57 7.53
C ILE A 99 -6.63 -7.78 8.84
N VAL A 100 -7.67 -7.88 9.66
CA VAL A 100 -7.80 -7.12 10.93
C VAL A 100 -6.66 -7.45 11.90
N LYS A 101 -6.16 -8.68 11.91
CA LYS A 101 -5.00 -9.09 12.73
C LYS A 101 -3.75 -8.26 12.42
N ILE A 102 -3.52 -7.83 11.17
CA ILE A 102 -2.34 -7.03 10.78
C ILE A 102 -2.24 -5.77 11.65
N PHE A 103 -3.36 -5.14 11.97
CA PHE A 103 -3.43 -3.90 12.73
C PHE A 103 -3.29 -4.09 14.25
N ASN A 104 -3.28 -5.33 14.73
CA ASN A 104 -3.19 -5.64 16.16
C ASN A 104 -1.87 -6.35 16.53
N ILE A 105 -1.07 -6.75 15.55
CA ILE A 105 0.25 -7.33 15.78
C ILE A 105 1.27 -6.20 15.98
N ALA A 106 1.84 -6.09 17.19
CA ALA A 106 2.83 -5.06 17.49
C ALA A 106 4.19 -5.33 16.83
N ASN A 107 4.71 -6.56 16.95
CA ASN A 107 6.01 -6.96 16.42
C ASN A 107 6.02 -6.96 14.88
N GLU A 108 7.01 -6.28 14.29
CA GLU A 108 7.07 -6.08 12.84
C GLU A 108 7.26 -7.39 12.06
N ASP A 109 8.12 -8.30 12.51
CA ASP A 109 8.34 -9.58 11.84
C ASP A 109 7.07 -10.44 11.79
N ASN A 110 6.36 -10.54 12.92
CA ASN A 110 5.07 -11.25 12.99
C ASN A 110 4.03 -10.58 12.09
N ARG A 111 4.06 -9.24 11.97
CA ARG A 111 3.17 -8.49 11.09
C ARG A 111 3.47 -8.78 9.62
N GLN A 112 4.74 -8.87 9.22
CA GLN A 112 5.13 -9.25 7.86
C GLN A 112 4.70 -10.67 7.51
N ILE A 113 4.79 -11.61 8.46
CA ILE A 113 4.27 -12.98 8.29
C ILE A 113 2.76 -12.95 8.04
N GLN A 114 2.02 -12.14 8.81
CA GLN A 114 0.57 -12.00 8.65
C GLN A 114 0.20 -11.33 7.32
N ILE A 115 0.92 -10.28 6.92
CA ILE A 115 0.75 -9.61 5.61
C ILE A 115 0.96 -10.61 4.47
N LYS A 116 2.02 -11.43 4.52
CA LYS A 116 2.27 -12.48 3.53
C LYS A 116 1.14 -13.50 3.45
N LYS A 117 0.59 -13.90 4.61
CA LYS A 117 -0.58 -14.78 4.68
C LYS A 117 -1.79 -14.15 3.98
N VAL A 118 -2.08 -12.89 4.26
CA VAL A 118 -3.18 -12.14 3.65
C VAL A 118 -2.99 -11.98 2.14
N LEU A 119 -1.80 -11.61 1.67
CA LEU A 119 -1.49 -11.53 0.23
C LEU A 119 -1.72 -12.87 -0.50
N ASN A 120 -1.43 -14.01 0.14
CA ASN A 120 -1.72 -15.32 -0.43
C ASN A 120 -3.22 -15.61 -0.50
N LEU A 121 -4.01 -15.18 0.49
CA LEU A 121 -5.48 -15.32 0.45
C LEU A 121 -6.10 -14.46 -0.66
N LEU A 122 -5.57 -13.25 -0.87
CA LEU A 122 -6.04 -12.28 -1.86
C LEU A 122 -5.73 -12.66 -3.32
N LYS A 123 -5.03 -13.78 -3.56
CA LYS A 123 -4.92 -14.38 -4.90
C LYS A 123 -6.27 -14.92 -5.42
N SER A 124 -7.25 -15.12 -4.53
CA SER A 124 -8.59 -15.54 -4.90
C SER A 124 -9.51 -14.33 -5.13
N GLU A 125 -10.14 -14.27 -6.31
CA GLU A 125 -11.17 -13.27 -6.63
C GLU A 125 -12.34 -13.30 -5.65
N ASP A 126 -12.74 -14.48 -5.20
CA ASP A 126 -13.85 -14.61 -4.24
C ASP A 126 -13.50 -14.00 -2.89
N VAL A 127 -12.24 -14.18 -2.46
CA VAL A 127 -11.73 -13.54 -1.24
C VAL A 127 -11.67 -12.04 -1.40
N LYS A 128 -11.11 -11.53 -2.52
CA LYS A 128 -11.09 -10.09 -2.82
C LYS A 128 -12.47 -9.46 -2.79
N ARG A 129 -13.47 -10.10 -3.42
CA ARG A 129 -14.87 -9.64 -3.39
C ARG A 129 -15.47 -9.66 -1.98
N GLN A 130 -15.18 -10.70 -1.19
CA GLN A 130 -15.64 -10.81 0.18
C GLN A 130 -15.10 -9.67 1.05
N VAL A 131 -13.83 -9.30 0.87
CA VAL A 131 -13.19 -8.24 1.64
C VAL A 131 -13.32 -6.85 0.98
N GLY A 132 -13.85 -6.75 -0.23
CA GLY A 132 -14.01 -5.47 -0.93
C GLY A 132 -12.71 -4.86 -1.47
N MET A 133 -11.64 -5.64 -1.61
CA MET A 133 -10.34 -5.11 -2.08
C MET A 133 -10.16 -5.24 -3.59
N ALA A 134 -9.77 -4.15 -4.24
CA ALA A 134 -9.44 -4.09 -5.66
C ALA A 134 -8.01 -4.57 -5.96
N ASP A 135 -7.72 -4.89 -7.22
CA ASP A 135 -6.38 -5.32 -7.65
C ASP A 135 -5.30 -4.27 -7.38
N GLU A 136 -5.67 -2.99 -7.53
CA GLU A 136 -4.85 -1.84 -7.21
C GLU A 136 -4.36 -1.86 -5.76
N GLU A 137 -5.25 -2.16 -4.82
CA GLU A 137 -4.98 -2.18 -3.38
C GLU A 137 -4.15 -3.40 -2.99
N VAL A 138 -4.49 -4.57 -3.53
CA VAL A 138 -3.72 -5.80 -3.31
C VAL A 138 -2.30 -5.65 -3.84
N HIS A 139 -2.13 -5.05 -5.03
CA HIS A 139 -0.81 -4.76 -5.57
C HIS A 139 -0.07 -3.72 -4.73
N SER A 140 -0.75 -2.68 -4.26
CA SER A 140 -0.18 -1.68 -3.34
C SER A 140 0.34 -2.30 -2.04
N MET A 141 -0.41 -3.26 -1.48
CA MET A 141 -0.03 -4.02 -0.30
C MET A 141 1.20 -4.90 -0.59
N ASN A 142 1.26 -5.55 -1.76
CA ASN A 142 2.40 -6.37 -2.18
C ASN A 142 3.67 -5.54 -2.38
N LEU A 143 3.56 -4.34 -2.96
CA LEU A 143 4.67 -3.38 -3.09
C LEU A 143 5.21 -2.98 -1.71
N THR A 144 4.32 -2.68 -0.77
CA THR A 144 4.69 -2.27 0.60
C THR A 144 5.35 -3.42 1.37
N TYR A 145 4.78 -4.63 1.27
CA TYR A 145 5.37 -5.86 1.81
C TYR A 145 6.79 -6.09 1.27
N THR A 146 6.93 -6.03 -0.06
CA THR A 146 8.20 -6.27 -0.74
C THR A 146 9.25 -5.24 -0.34
N LEU A 147 8.88 -3.95 -0.24
CA LEU A 147 9.80 -2.91 0.23
C LEU A 147 10.33 -3.20 1.64
N SER A 148 9.46 -3.62 2.56
CA SER A 148 9.86 -3.99 3.93
C SER A 148 10.84 -5.16 3.93
N GLU A 149 10.56 -6.23 3.18
CA GLU A 149 11.45 -7.40 3.10
C GLU A 149 12.79 -7.06 2.41
N VAL A 150 12.76 -6.28 1.33
CA VAL A 150 13.98 -5.79 0.64
C VAL A 150 14.87 -5.03 1.63
N ARG A 151 14.30 -4.08 2.38
CA ARG A 151 15.03 -3.28 3.37
C ARG A 151 15.56 -4.14 4.51
N LYS A 152 14.77 -5.09 5.00
CA LYS A 152 15.19 -6.06 6.02
C LYS A 152 16.43 -6.83 5.56
N TYR A 153 16.37 -7.44 4.38
CA TYR A 153 17.51 -8.20 3.86
C TYR A 153 18.72 -7.32 3.55
N TYR A 154 18.52 -6.11 3.06
CA TYR A 154 19.60 -5.15 2.88
C TYR A 154 20.31 -4.83 4.20
N ASN A 155 19.56 -4.49 5.26
CA ASN A 155 20.10 -4.19 6.58
C ASN A 155 20.82 -5.39 7.22
N GLU A 156 20.41 -6.62 6.88
CA GLU A 156 21.07 -7.86 7.30
C GLU A 156 22.29 -8.22 6.42
N SER A 157 22.73 -7.33 5.51
CA SER A 157 23.79 -7.58 4.51
C SER A 157 23.50 -8.75 3.55
N LYS A 158 22.23 -9.14 3.39
CA LYS A 158 21.77 -10.22 2.50
C LYS A 158 21.35 -9.65 1.14
N ILE A 159 22.29 -8.98 0.47
CA ILE A 159 22.05 -8.18 -0.75
C ILE A 159 21.38 -8.99 -1.87
N GLU A 160 21.90 -10.18 -2.19
CA GLU A 160 21.31 -11.03 -3.24
C GLU A 160 19.87 -11.46 -2.93
N LYS A 161 19.57 -11.67 -1.64
CA LYS A 161 18.23 -12.03 -1.18
C LYS A 161 17.27 -10.85 -1.28
N ALA A 162 17.73 -9.64 -0.95
CA ALA A 162 16.95 -8.42 -1.12
C ALA A 162 16.50 -8.24 -2.58
N VAL A 163 17.42 -8.36 -3.54
CA VAL A 163 17.07 -8.25 -4.97
C VAL A 163 16.14 -9.39 -5.43
N SER A 164 16.38 -10.61 -4.94
CA SER A 164 15.54 -11.77 -5.26
C SER A 164 14.09 -11.60 -4.78
N GLU A 165 13.88 -10.95 -3.63
CA GLU A 165 12.53 -10.71 -3.10
C GLU A 165 11.71 -9.83 -4.05
N TYR A 166 12.30 -8.76 -4.59
CA TYR A 166 11.66 -7.92 -5.61
C TYR A 166 11.35 -8.69 -6.89
N ILE A 167 12.31 -9.49 -7.37
CA ILE A 167 12.10 -10.28 -8.60
C ILE A 167 10.93 -11.25 -8.42
N ASN A 168 10.89 -11.96 -7.29
CA ASN A 168 9.87 -12.97 -7.04
C ASN A 168 8.48 -12.38 -6.83
N ASN A 169 8.38 -11.23 -6.14
CA ASN A 169 7.08 -10.67 -5.78
C ASN A 169 6.55 -9.62 -6.76
N ILE A 170 7.41 -8.95 -7.54
CA ILE A 170 7.01 -7.82 -8.41
C ILE A 170 7.23 -8.12 -9.89
N VAL A 171 8.44 -8.57 -10.25
CA VAL A 171 8.76 -8.87 -11.67
C VAL A 171 7.90 -10.04 -12.16
N ASN A 172 7.73 -11.06 -11.34
CA ASN A 172 6.95 -12.25 -11.67
C ASN A 172 5.45 -12.11 -11.34
N ALA A 173 5.01 -10.98 -10.78
CA ALA A 173 3.59 -10.77 -10.45
C ALA A 173 2.76 -10.49 -11.70
N ASN A 174 1.57 -11.09 -11.73
CA ASN A 174 0.56 -10.84 -12.75
C ASN A 174 -0.28 -9.61 -12.37
N ALA A 175 0.23 -8.42 -12.66
CA ALA A 175 -0.47 -7.15 -12.50
C ALA A 175 -0.59 -6.45 -13.85
N SER A 176 -1.79 -5.96 -14.18
CA SER A 176 -2.04 -5.23 -15.43
C SER A 176 -1.30 -3.89 -15.46
N ASN A 177 -1.18 -3.28 -16.64
CA ASN A 177 -0.53 -1.99 -16.76
C ASN A 177 -1.30 -0.88 -16.02
N GLU A 178 -2.63 -0.96 -15.97
CA GLU A 178 -3.50 -0.03 -15.25
C GLU A 178 -3.24 -0.08 -13.74
N VAL A 179 -3.16 -1.29 -13.17
CA VAL A 179 -2.85 -1.50 -11.74
C VAL A 179 -1.45 -0.98 -11.40
N ARG A 180 -0.49 -1.14 -12.32
CA ARG A 180 0.87 -0.62 -12.17
C ARG A 180 0.93 0.90 -12.28
N GLU A 181 0.15 1.48 -13.18
CA GLU A 181 0.05 2.93 -13.34
C GLU A 181 -0.62 3.58 -12.13
N TYR A 182 -1.68 2.98 -11.59
CA TYR A 182 -2.28 3.43 -10.33
C TYR A 182 -1.26 3.47 -9.19
N ASN A 183 -0.36 2.48 -9.15
CA ASN A 183 0.70 2.37 -8.16
C ASN A 183 2.06 2.93 -8.61
N ARG A 184 2.10 3.78 -9.66
CA ARG A 184 3.34 4.22 -10.33
C ARG A 184 4.40 4.74 -9.36
N LEU A 185 3.98 5.50 -8.36
CA LEU A 185 4.85 6.07 -7.33
C LEU A 185 5.60 4.98 -6.55
N LYS A 186 4.84 4.05 -5.97
CA LYS A 186 5.37 2.93 -5.17
C LYS A 186 6.22 1.98 -6.03
N GLU A 187 5.77 1.70 -7.25
CA GLU A 187 6.52 0.90 -8.24
C GLU A 187 7.88 1.53 -8.57
N THR A 188 7.89 2.83 -8.87
CA THR A 188 9.11 3.59 -9.22
C THR A 188 10.09 3.57 -8.06
N LEU A 189 9.64 3.94 -6.86
CA LEU A 189 10.51 4.03 -5.70
C LEU A 189 11.11 2.66 -5.33
N LEU A 190 10.29 1.61 -5.33
CA LEU A 190 10.79 0.26 -5.04
C LEU A 190 11.79 -0.20 -6.11
N LEU A 191 11.51 0.04 -7.40
CA LEU A 191 12.46 -0.27 -8.48
C LEU A 191 13.79 0.46 -8.28
N LEU A 192 13.78 1.76 -8.00
CA LEU A 192 15.00 2.55 -7.80
C LEU A 192 15.83 2.03 -6.60
N ASN A 193 15.17 1.70 -5.49
CA ASN A 193 15.84 1.10 -4.32
C ASN A 193 16.53 -0.21 -4.71
N VAL A 194 15.84 -1.09 -5.44
CA VAL A 194 16.37 -2.40 -5.81
C VAL A 194 17.49 -2.31 -6.85
N LEU A 195 17.42 -1.34 -7.78
CA LEU A 195 18.50 -1.07 -8.73
C LEU A 195 19.79 -0.67 -7.99
N MET A 196 19.70 0.22 -6.99
CA MET A 196 20.85 0.61 -6.17
C MET A 196 21.43 -0.59 -5.41
N ILE A 197 20.58 -1.38 -4.75
CA ILE A 197 21.01 -2.58 -4.01
C ILE A 197 21.68 -3.60 -4.94
N ASN A 198 21.16 -3.78 -6.17
CA ASN A 198 21.73 -4.72 -7.13
C ASN A 198 23.17 -4.34 -7.54
N GLU A 199 23.51 -3.04 -7.60
CA GLU A 199 24.86 -2.59 -7.94
C GLU A 199 25.92 -3.04 -6.91
N GLU A 200 25.51 -3.23 -5.65
CA GLU A 200 26.36 -3.70 -4.56
C GLU A 200 26.66 -5.22 -4.60
N ILE A 201 25.98 -5.99 -5.48
CA ILE A 201 26.24 -7.44 -5.61
C ILE A 201 27.64 -7.67 -6.19
N ALA A 202 28.50 -8.34 -5.40
CA ALA A 202 29.87 -8.66 -5.79
C ALA A 202 29.94 -9.61 -7.01
N ASN A 203 29.01 -10.54 -7.13
CA ASN A 203 28.91 -11.44 -8.27
C ASN A 203 28.43 -10.68 -9.53
N LYS A 204 29.38 -10.22 -10.34
CA LYS A 204 29.12 -9.45 -11.57
C LYS A 204 28.14 -10.13 -12.53
N LYS A 205 28.19 -11.47 -12.67
CA LYS A 205 27.30 -12.21 -13.55
C LYS A 205 25.86 -12.16 -13.04
N LEU A 206 25.66 -12.40 -11.74
CA LEU A 206 24.34 -12.33 -11.13
C LEU A 206 23.78 -10.90 -11.19
N ARG A 207 24.61 -9.89 -10.89
CA ARG A 207 24.23 -8.48 -10.99
C ARG A 207 23.70 -8.11 -12.37
N GLU A 208 24.39 -8.53 -13.42
CA GLU A 208 23.97 -8.26 -14.80
C GLU A 208 22.67 -9.01 -15.17
N GLN A 209 22.54 -10.27 -14.77
CA GLN A 209 21.31 -11.04 -14.98
C GLN A 209 20.10 -10.41 -14.26
N ASN A 210 20.29 -9.93 -13.04
CA ASN A 210 19.26 -9.24 -12.29
C ASN A 210 18.91 -7.90 -12.96
N LYS A 211 19.91 -7.10 -13.36
CA LYS A 211 19.71 -5.82 -14.05
C LYS A 211 18.82 -5.99 -15.28
N GLN A 212 19.06 -7.00 -16.11
CA GLN A 212 18.22 -7.30 -17.28
C GLN A 212 16.76 -7.56 -16.91
N LYS A 213 16.51 -8.29 -15.81
CA LYS A 213 15.15 -8.53 -15.31
C LYS A 213 14.51 -7.22 -14.81
N LEU A 214 15.22 -6.44 -14.00
CA LEU A 214 14.74 -5.16 -13.48
C LEU A 214 14.39 -4.18 -14.61
N GLU A 215 15.23 -4.10 -15.64
CA GLU A 215 15.05 -3.23 -16.80
C GLU A 215 13.94 -3.68 -17.76
N SER A 216 13.49 -4.93 -17.63
CA SER A 216 12.39 -5.47 -18.44
C SER A 216 11.00 -5.17 -17.89
N THR A 217 10.92 -4.67 -16.64
CA THR A 217 9.66 -4.31 -15.99
C THR A 217 8.92 -3.19 -16.72
N TYR A 218 7.59 -3.14 -16.57
CA TYR A 218 6.75 -2.08 -17.13
C TYR A 218 7.23 -0.70 -16.68
N ILE A 219 7.42 -0.51 -15.37
CA ILE A 219 7.79 0.79 -14.82
C ILE A 219 9.19 1.24 -15.28
N SER A 220 10.16 0.32 -15.40
CA SER A 220 11.47 0.66 -15.97
C SER A 220 11.37 1.15 -17.42
N LYS A 221 10.53 0.50 -18.24
CA LYS A 221 10.29 0.92 -19.63
C LYS A 221 9.63 2.30 -19.71
N GLU A 222 8.64 2.57 -18.87
CA GLU A 222 7.97 3.88 -18.84
C GLU A 222 8.89 5.00 -18.34
N ILE A 223 9.73 4.73 -17.33
CA ILE A 223 10.77 5.68 -16.90
C ILE A 223 11.74 5.97 -18.04
N LYS A 224 12.30 4.94 -18.69
CA LYS A 224 13.22 5.12 -19.83
C LYS A 224 12.60 5.96 -20.95
N LYS A 225 11.33 5.69 -21.27
CA LYS A 225 10.57 6.44 -22.28
C LYS A 225 10.33 7.90 -21.87
N ALA A 226 10.07 8.18 -20.61
CA ALA A 226 9.91 9.54 -20.10
C ALA A 226 11.24 10.31 -20.09
N THR A 227 12.33 9.69 -19.61
CA THR A 227 13.67 10.28 -19.59
C THR A 227 14.22 10.54 -21.00
N ALA A 228 13.86 9.71 -21.99
CA ALA A 228 14.23 9.96 -23.38
C ALA A 228 13.54 11.21 -23.97
N LYS A 229 12.41 11.63 -23.41
CA LYS A 229 11.68 12.85 -23.83
C LYS A 229 12.13 14.08 -23.05
N ASP A 230 12.47 13.90 -21.78
CA ASP A 230 12.90 14.96 -20.87
C ASP A 230 14.03 14.41 -19.99
N ALA A 231 15.26 14.85 -20.25
CA ALA A 231 16.44 14.37 -19.53
C ALA A 231 16.35 14.63 -18.02
N ASP A 232 15.64 15.69 -17.63
CA ASP A 232 15.44 16.10 -16.23
C ASP A 232 14.20 15.45 -15.61
N TYR A 233 13.51 14.54 -16.32
CA TYR A 233 12.26 13.91 -15.86
C TYR A 233 12.41 13.29 -14.48
N LEU A 234 13.50 12.53 -14.27
CA LEU A 234 13.71 11.86 -12.98
C LEU A 234 13.98 12.87 -11.88
N ASP A 235 14.76 13.92 -12.13
CA ASP A 235 15.04 14.94 -11.12
C ASP A 235 13.77 15.71 -10.74
N LYS A 236 12.95 16.09 -11.73
CA LYS A 236 11.63 16.72 -11.48
C LYS A 236 10.72 15.79 -10.69
N TYR A 237 10.60 14.54 -11.13
CA TYR A 237 9.75 13.55 -10.50
C TYR A 237 10.17 13.25 -9.06
N LEU A 238 11.47 13.09 -8.80
CA LEU A 238 12.02 12.84 -7.46
C LEU A 238 11.84 14.04 -6.53
N ASN A 239 11.84 15.26 -7.05
CA ASN A 239 11.60 16.48 -6.28
C ASN A 239 10.10 16.71 -5.97
N GLU A 240 9.20 16.01 -6.65
CA GLU A 240 7.74 16.06 -6.44
C GLU A 240 7.23 14.94 -5.51
N MET A 241 8.09 14.00 -5.08
CA MET A 241 7.77 12.89 -4.15
C MET A 241 8.01 13.24 -2.69
#